data_AF-A0A095SYH5-F1
#
_entry.id   AF-A0A095SYH5-F1
#
_cell.length_a   1.000
_cell.length_b   1.000
_cell.length_c   1.000
_cell.angle_alpha   90.00
_cell.angle_beta   90.00
_cell.angle_gamma   90.00
#
_symmetry.space_group_name_H-M   'P 1'
#
loop_
_entity.id
_entity.type
_entity.pdbx_description
1 polymer ?
#
loop_
_entity_poly.entity_id
_entity_poly.type
_entity_poly.pdbx_seq_one_letter_code
_entity_poly.pdbx_strand_id
1 'polypeptide(L)'
;MSEVIEEVNEVETTAFAKGLKLEKEFCEFLKTNLGWTSARIRSQMSAKNNMRGTQVDVIAERSDDRGRRITKVAWFYIIIAVSLIFVGIVMDDSDLKTIILYLSVSTSFLSLLTIFLSTLFNKEHAWVESKNRKTKTDIRQIQLTISQVNEYKNSGNKEYKFTEVYFVSPSGFIENALKLAEDNNIKCYCKQDGKFIEAKFWDHY
;
A
#
# COMPACT_ATOMS: atom_id res chain seq x y z
N MET A 1 -10.36 -30.94 -41.85
CA MET A 1 -10.73 -29.83 -40.95
C MET A 1 -9.43 -29.42 -40.27
N SER A 2 -8.76 -28.40 -40.81
CA SER A 2 -7.40 -28.05 -40.43
C SER A 2 -7.46 -27.03 -39.29
N GLU A 3 -6.92 -27.39 -38.12
CA GLU A 3 -6.74 -26.47 -37.00
C GLU A 3 -5.74 -25.38 -37.40
N VAL A 4 -6.23 -24.14 -37.46
CA VAL A 4 -5.39 -22.95 -37.55
C VAL A 4 -4.83 -22.74 -36.15
N ILE A 5 -3.57 -23.11 -35.96
CA ILE A 5 -2.80 -22.74 -34.78
C ILE A 5 -2.50 -21.25 -34.93
N GLU A 6 -3.27 -20.41 -34.23
CA GLU A 6 -2.94 -19.01 -34.03
C GLU A 6 -1.67 -18.95 -33.16
N GLU A 7 -0.51 -18.83 -33.81
CA GLU A 7 0.71 -18.39 -33.15
C GLU A 7 0.46 -16.97 -32.64
N VAL A 8 0.11 -16.87 -31.35
CA VAL A 8 0.12 -15.61 -30.62
C VAL A 8 1.58 -15.13 -30.59
N ASN A 9 1.92 -14.26 -31.52
CA ASN A 9 3.19 -13.55 -31.56
C ASN A 9 3.39 -12.81 -30.22
N GLU A 10 4.19 -13.39 -29.31
CA GLU A 10 4.68 -12.71 -28.12
C GLU A 10 5.54 -11.54 -28.58
N VAL A 11 4.93 -10.36 -28.68
CA VAL A 11 5.66 -9.10 -28.88
C VAL A 11 6.76 -9.05 -27.82
N GLU A 12 8.02 -9.03 -28.27
CA GLU A 12 9.22 -9.00 -27.44
C GLU A 12 9.17 -7.76 -26.53
N THR A 13 8.59 -7.94 -25.34
CA THR A 13 8.50 -6.86 -24.36
C THR A 13 9.90 -6.61 -23.81
N THR A 14 10.37 -5.37 -23.94
CA THR A 14 11.68 -4.96 -23.42
C THR A 14 11.79 -5.25 -21.92
N ALA A 15 13.01 -5.50 -21.42
CA ALA A 15 13.24 -5.73 -19.99
C ALA A 15 12.64 -4.62 -19.11
N PHE A 16 12.67 -3.38 -19.60
CA PHE A 16 12.03 -2.23 -18.98
C PHE A 16 10.50 -2.37 -18.88
N ALA A 17 9.82 -2.77 -19.95
CA ALA A 17 8.38 -3.00 -19.96
C ALA A 17 7.98 -4.13 -18.99
N LYS A 18 8.81 -5.19 -18.91
CA LYS A 18 8.62 -6.29 -17.97
C LYS A 18 8.76 -5.85 -16.50
N GLY A 19 9.73 -4.98 -16.20
CA GLY A 19 9.87 -4.38 -14.86
C GLY A 19 8.68 -3.51 -14.49
N LEU A 20 8.27 -2.61 -15.40
CA LEU A 20 7.11 -1.73 -15.20
C LEU A 20 5.81 -2.52 -14.99
N LYS A 21 5.61 -3.62 -15.74
CA LYS A 21 4.47 -4.51 -15.56
C LYS A 21 4.45 -5.12 -14.16
N LEU A 22 5.59 -5.60 -13.67
CA LEU A 22 5.72 -6.17 -12.33
C LEU A 22 5.41 -5.13 -11.23
N GLU A 23 5.96 -3.92 -11.36
CA GLU A 23 5.69 -2.81 -10.43
C GLU A 23 4.19 -2.49 -10.36
N LYS A 24 3.50 -2.43 -11.51
CA LYS A 24 2.05 -2.18 -11.58
C LYS A 24 1.23 -3.31 -10.96
N GLU A 25 1.55 -4.56 -11.29
CA GLU A 25 0.87 -5.73 -10.72
C GLU A 25 1.02 -5.79 -9.20
N PHE A 26 2.22 -5.51 -8.69
CA PHE A 26 2.46 -5.52 -7.24
C PHE A 26 1.83 -4.31 -6.53
N CYS A 27 1.77 -3.15 -7.21
CA CYS A 27 1.04 -1.97 -6.72
C CYS A 27 -0.46 -2.28 -6.50
N GLU A 28 -1.09 -3.01 -7.41
CA GLU A 28 -2.48 -3.45 -7.23
C GLU A 28 -2.59 -4.49 -6.11
N PHE A 29 -1.67 -5.46 -6.06
CA PHE A 29 -1.63 -6.45 -4.97
C PHE A 29 -1.51 -5.80 -3.58
N LEU A 30 -0.71 -4.74 -3.43
CA LEU A 30 -0.60 -3.98 -2.18
C LEU A 30 -1.97 -3.44 -1.73
N LYS A 31 -2.76 -2.91 -2.66
CA LYS A 31 -4.07 -2.34 -2.37
C LYS A 31 -5.09 -3.42 -2.04
N THR A 32 -5.17 -4.46 -2.87
CA THR A 32 -6.23 -5.48 -2.78
C THR A 32 -5.97 -6.52 -1.71
N ASN A 33 -4.71 -6.93 -1.50
CA ASN A 33 -4.36 -8.07 -0.66
C ASN A 33 -3.66 -7.66 0.64
N LEU A 34 -2.86 -6.59 0.61
CA LEU A 34 -2.10 -6.14 1.78
C LEU A 34 -2.73 -4.94 2.51
N GLY A 35 -3.87 -4.44 2.01
CA GLY A 35 -4.68 -3.42 2.69
C GLY A 35 -4.08 -2.02 2.68
N TRP A 36 -3.20 -1.73 1.72
CA TRP A 36 -2.70 -0.37 1.51
C TRP A 36 -3.77 0.51 0.86
N THR A 37 -3.90 1.75 1.31
CA THR A 37 -4.96 2.65 0.82
C THR A 37 -4.63 3.20 -0.56
N SER A 38 -3.36 3.56 -0.77
CA SER A 38 -2.88 3.99 -2.07
C SER A 38 -1.46 3.47 -2.30
N ALA A 39 -1.08 3.31 -3.57
CA ALA A 39 0.25 2.91 -3.97
C ALA A 39 0.57 3.54 -5.31
N ARG A 40 1.84 3.92 -5.48
CA ARG A 40 2.35 4.56 -6.70
C ARG A 40 3.73 4.02 -7.04
N ILE A 41 3.98 3.88 -8.34
CA ILE A 41 5.24 3.38 -8.87
C ILE A 41 6.26 4.52 -9.03
N ARG A 42 7.55 4.19 -9.00
CA ARG A 42 8.69 5.04 -9.40
C ARG A 42 8.71 6.41 -8.73
N SER A 43 8.59 6.41 -7.42
CA SER A 43 8.69 7.65 -6.65
C SER A 43 10.16 8.03 -6.48
N GLN A 44 10.49 9.27 -6.83
CA GLN A 44 11.79 9.85 -6.51
C GLN A 44 11.78 10.32 -5.07
N MET A 45 12.76 9.89 -4.29
CA MET A 45 12.90 10.30 -2.90
C MET A 45 14.15 11.14 -2.74
N SER A 46 13.98 12.37 -2.27
CA SER A 46 15.12 13.23 -1.96
C SER A 46 15.89 12.65 -0.78
N ALA A 47 17.18 12.38 -0.97
CA ALA A 47 18.09 12.04 0.12
C ALA A 47 18.86 13.32 0.48
N LYS A 48 18.96 13.62 1.78
CA LYS A 48 19.61 14.85 2.27
C LYS A 48 21.03 15.05 1.72
N ASN A 49 21.76 13.95 1.48
CA ASN A 49 23.15 13.95 1.04
C ASN A 49 23.33 13.59 -0.45
N ASN A 50 22.26 13.27 -1.18
CA ASN A 50 22.33 12.92 -2.60
C ASN A 50 21.26 13.71 -3.37
N MET A 51 21.70 14.75 -4.09
CA MET A 51 20.85 15.63 -4.89
C MET A 51 20.03 14.89 -5.97
N ARG A 52 20.48 13.70 -6.41
CA ARG A 52 19.73 12.90 -7.38
C ARG A 52 18.57 12.13 -6.76
N GLY A 53 18.56 11.96 -5.44
CA GLY A 53 17.60 11.11 -4.76
C GLY A 53 17.79 9.62 -5.03
N THR A 54 16.97 8.81 -4.38
CA THR A 54 16.83 7.37 -4.64
C THR A 54 15.47 7.14 -5.27
N GLN A 55 15.43 6.46 -6.41
CA GLN A 55 14.19 6.02 -7.01
C GLN A 55 13.72 4.75 -6.31
N VAL A 56 12.51 4.78 -5.75
CA VAL A 56 11.85 3.61 -5.17
C VAL A 56 10.85 3.07 -6.17
N ASP A 57 10.87 1.76 -6.38
CA ASP A 57 10.05 1.10 -7.40
C ASP A 57 8.55 1.26 -7.10
N VAL A 58 8.12 1.05 -5.85
CA VAL A 58 6.75 1.36 -5.40
C VAL A 58 6.78 1.94 -3.99
N ILE A 59 6.00 3.00 -3.77
CA ILE A 59 5.67 3.50 -2.42
C ILE A 59 4.18 3.29 -2.22
N ALA A 60 3.81 2.64 -1.12
CA ALA A 60 2.42 2.54 -0.68
C ALA A 60 2.18 3.37 0.59
N GLU A 61 0.98 3.89 0.76
CA GLU A 61 0.55 4.63 1.96
C GLU A 61 -0.75 4.05 2.52
N ARG A 62 -0.84 4.06 3.85
CA ARG A 62 -2.07 3.77 4.59
C ARG A 62 -2.14 4.63 5.84
N SER A 63 -3.34 4.89 6.34
CA SER A 63 -3.49 5.50 7.65
C SER A 63 -3.01 4.54 8.74
N ASP A 64 -2.36 5.08 9.77
CA ASP A 64 -2.05 4.31 10.97
C ASP A 64 -3.32 3.81 11.68
N ASP A 65 -3.15 2.96 12.70
CA ASP A 65 -4.28 2.41 13.45
C ASP A 65 -5.18 3.47 14.09
N ARG A 66 -4.61 4.62 14.47
CA ARG A 66 -5.38 5.72 15.08
C ARG A 66 -6.27 6.38 14.03
N GLY A 67 -5.70 6.74 12.88
CA GLY A 67 -6.44 7.27 11.74
C GLY A 67 -7.55 6.31 11.28
N ARG A 68 -7.26 5.01 11.20
CA ARG A 68 -8.26 3.99 10.88
C ARG A 68 -9.42 3.94 11.88
N ARG A 69 -9.13 3.97 13.19
CA ARG A 69 -10.16 3.98 14.24
C ARG A 69 -11.02 5.23 14.18
N ILE A 70 -10.41 6.40 13.97
CA ILE A 70 -11.14 7.66 13.90
C ILE A 70 -12.04 7.71 12.66
N THR A 71 -11.57 7.22 11.51
CA THR A 71 -12.42 7.09 10.31
C THR A 71 -13.63 6.18 10.56
N LYS A 72 -13.47 5.08 11.32
CA LYS A 72 -14.62 4.23 11.71
C LYS A 72 -15.62 4.97 12.60
N VAL A 73 -15.13 5.74 13.57
CA VAL A 73 -15.99 6.58 14.44
C VAL A 73 -16.72 7.65 13.62
N ALA A 74 -16.05 8.26 12.64
CA ALA A 74 -16.67 9.22 11.75
C ALA A 74 -17.84 8.62 10.96
N TRP A 75 -17.64 7.43 10.38
CA TRP A 75 -18.71 6.70 9.68
C TRP A 75 -19.89 6.36 10.58
N PHE A 76 -19.62 5.98 11.83
CA PHE A 76 -20.67 5.74 12.82
C PHE A 76 -21.51 6.99 13.08
N TYR A 77 -20.88 8.16 13.23
CA TYR A 77 -21.61 9.43 13.38
C TYR A 77 -22.40 9.82 12.14
N ILE A 78 -21.89 9.54 10.93
CA ILE A 78 -22.64 9.76 9.68
C ILE A 78 -23.93 8.91 9.67
N ILE A 79 -23.84 7.64 10.06
CA ILE A 79 -25.02 6.77 10.13
C ILE A 79 -26.05 7.33 11.12
N ILE A 80 -25.62 7.74 12.32
CA ILE A 80 -26.50 8.38 13.31
C ILE A 80 -27.16 9.63 12.74
N ALA A 81 -26.38 10.51 12.10
CA ALA A 81 -26.91 11.74 11.53
C ALA A 81 -27.98 11.47 10.46
N VAL A 82 -27.73 10.51 9.57
CA VAL A 82 -28.70 10.08 8.54
C VAL A 82 -29.96 9.50 9.19
N SER A 83 -29.83 8.63 10.20
CA SER A 83 -30.98 8.10 10.94
C SER A 83 -31.81 9.19 11.61
N LEU A 84 -31.17 10.20 12.21
CA LEU A 84 -31.86 11.35 12.80
C LEU A 84 -32.63 12.16 11.75
N ILE A 85 -32.06 12.36 10.55
CA ILE A 85 -32.78 13.01 9.44
C ILE A 85 -34.05 12.23 9.09
N PHE A 86 -33.97 10.91 8.95
CA PHE A 86 -35.14 10.07 8.69
C PHE A 86 -36.20 10.20 9.79
N VAL A 87 -35.80 10.11 11.06
CA VAL A 87 -36.74 10.28 12.18
C VAL A 87 -37.40 11.66 12.13
N GLY A 88 -36.63 12.73 11.90
CA GLY A 88 -37.16 14.09 11.81
C GLY A 88 -38.13 14.31 10.65
N ILE A 89 -38.01 13.56 9.55
CA ILE A 89 -38.93 13.66 8.39
C ILE A 89 -40.29 13.04 8.71
N VAL A 90 -40.32 11.89 9.40
CA VAL A 90 -41.55 11.11 9.64
C VAL A 90 -42.32 11.61 10.87
N MET A 91 -41.77 12.59 11.60
CA MET A 91 -42.35 13.07 12.84
C MET A 91 -43.30 14.25 12.61
N ASP A 92 -44.49 14.16 13.20
CA ASP A 92 -45.56 15.16 13.04
C ASP A 92 -45.43 16.33 14.02
N ASP A 93 -44.76 16.13 15.16
CA ASP A 93 -44.51 17.19 16.16
C ASP A 93 -43.45 18.18 15.66
N SER A 94 -43.84 19.44 15.47
CA SER A 94 -42.99 20.49 14.90
C SER A 94 -41.80 20.86 15.77
N ASP A 95 -41.96 20.85 17.09
CA ASP A 95 -40.92 21.27 18.04
C ASP A 95 -39.87 20.18 18.16
N LEU A 96 -40.31 18.94 18.34
CA LEU A 96 -39.42 17.79 18.40
C LEU A 96 -38.68 17.60 17.06
N LYS A 97 -39.36 17.85 15.93
CA LYS A 97 -38.76 17.76 14.59
C LYS A 97 -37.62 18.74 14.43
N THR A 98 -37.84 19.98 14.86
CA THR A 98 -36.82 21.02 14.82
C THR A 98 -35.59 20.62 15.64
N ILE A 99 -35.80 20.10 16.86
CA ILE A 99 -34.70 19.62 17.73
C ILE A 99 -33.91 18.49 17.06
N ILE A 100 -34.59 17.46 16.52
CA ILE A 100 -33.93 16.32 15.87
C ILE A 100 -33.12 16.76 14.66
N LEU A 101 -33.63 17.69 13.86
CA LEU A 101 -32.90 18.23 12.71
C LEU A 101 -31.64 18.98 13.16
N TYR A 102 -31.70 19.81 14.21
CA TYR A 102 -30.50 20.45 14.77
C TYR A 102 -29.46 19.44 15.28
N LEU A 103 -29.90 18.36 15.93
CA LEU A 103 -29.01 17.28 16.37
C LEU A 103 -28.36 16.58 15.18
N SER A 104 -29.11 16.34 14.10
CA SER A 104 -28.57 15.72 12.88
C SER A 104 -27.48 16.56 12.22
N VAL A 105 -27.70 17.88 12.15
CA VAL A 105 -26.73 18.84 11.58
C VAL A 105 -25.49 18.91 12.46
N SER A 106 -25.66 19.01 13.78
CA SER A 106 -24.55 19.06 14.74
C SER A 106 -23.71 17.77 14.69
N THR A 107 -24.35 16.62 14.61
CA THR A 107 -23.69 15.31 14.46
C THR A 107 -22.95 15.20 13.12
N SER A 108 -23.54 15.72 12.04
CA SER A 108 -22.90 15.79 10.73
C SER A 108 -21.63 16.64 10.79
N PHE A 109 -21.68 17.81 11.44
CA PHE A 109 -20.50 18.66 11.62
C PHE A 109 -19.40 17.97 12.43
N LEU A 110 -19.77 17.29 13.52
CA LEU A 110 -18.83 16.49 14.31
C LEU A 110 -18.18 15.38 13.47
N SER A 111 -18.96 14.71 12.60
CA SER A 111 -18.44 13.68 11.71
C SER A 111 -17.42 14.25 10.71
N LEU A 112 -17.70 15.40 10.10
CA LEU A 112 -16.77 16.08 9.19
C LEU A 112 -15.49 16.50 9.90
N LEU A 113 -15.62 17.03 11.14
CA LEU A 113 -14.46 17.36 11.98
C LEU A 113 -13.62 16.12 12.28
N THR A 114 -14.25 14.99 12.61
CA THR A 114 -13.51 13.74 12.86
C THR A 114 -12.81 13.19 11.62
N ILE A 115 -13.37 13.34 10.42
CA ILE A 115 -12.70 13.02 9.15
C ILE A 115 -11.51 13.95 8.93
N PHE A 116 -11.70 15.25 9.12
CA PHE A 116 -10.61 16.22 8.99
C PHE A 116 -9.46 15.88 9.94
N LEU A 117 -9.78 15.62 11.21
CA LEU A 117 -8.78 15.17 12.18
C LEU A 117 -8.13 13.86 11.74
N SER A 118 -8.89 12.89 11.19
CA SER A 118 -8.34 11.62 10.70
C SER A 118 -7.24 11.81 9.65
N THR A 119 -7.35 12.83 8.80
CA THR A 119 -6.33 13.19 7.80
C THR A 119 -5.06 13.81 8.39
N LEU A 120 -5.11 14.32 9.62
CA LEU A 120 -3.95 14.85 10.35
C LEU A 120 -3.16 13.76 11.10
N PHE A 121 -3.68 12.53 11.20
CA PHE A 121 -2.95 11.42 11.81
C PHE A 121 -1.86 10.88 10.88
N ASN A 122 -0.88 10.21 11.49
CA ASN A 122 0.33 9.80 10.79
C ASN A 122 0.01 8.77 9.70
N LYS A 123 0.47 9.07 8.49
CA LYS A 123 0.52 8.11 7.40
C LYS A 123 1.69 7.15 7.61
N GLU A 124 1.41 5.87 7.45
CA GLU A 124 2.41 4.83 7.33
C GLU A 124 2.72 4.60 5.86
N HIS A 125 3.98 4.27 5.57
CA HIS A 125 4.43 4.01 4.22
C HIS A 125 5.08 2.64 4.13
N ALA A 126 4.99 2.06 2.94
CA ALA A 126 5.76 0.90 2.57
C ALA A 126 6.75 1.23 1.46
N TRP A 127 7.95 0.70 1.62
CA TRP A 127 8.99 0.70 0.60
C TRP A 127 8.91 -0.62 -0.17
N VAL A 128 8.87 -0.58 -1.50
CA VAL A 128 8.95 -1.79 -2.32
C VAL A 128 10.11 -1.68 -3.28
N GLU A 129 10.94 -2.71 -3.29
CA GLU A 129 11.92 -2.96 -4.34
C GLU A 129 11.47 -4.14 -5.22
N SER A 130 11.59 -4.01 -6.53
CA SER A 130 11.12 -4.98 -7.51
C SER A 130 12.22 -5.40 -8.48
N LYS A 131 12.46 -6.70 -8.61
CA LYS A 131 13.46 -7.26 -9.54
C LYS A 131 12.86 -8.35 -10.42
N ASN A 132 12.57 -7.96 -11.66
CA ASN A 132 12.17 -8.89 -12.72
C ASN A 132 13.40 -9.49 -13.41
N ARG A 133 13.95 -10.57 -12.84
CA ARG A 133 15.06 -11.33 -13.41
C ARG A 133 14.59 -12.76 -13.69
N LYS A 134 15.27 -13.45 -14.62
CA LYS A 134 15.02 -14.87 -14.88
C LYS A 134 15.53 -15.77 -13.75
N THR A 135 16.62 -15.36 -13.08
CA THR A 135 17.25 -16.10 -11.99
C THR A 135 16.72 -15.66 -10.63
N LYS A 136 16.82 -16.54 -9.63
CA LYS A 136 16.52 -16.23 -8.23
C LYS A 136 17.33 -15.02 -7.75
N THR A 137 16.71 -14.20 -6.92
CA THR A 137 17.35 -13.03 -6.30
C THR A 137 18.44 -13.47 -5.32
N ASP A 138 19.62 -12.87 -5.44
CA ASP A 138 20.78 -13.13 -4.60
C ASP A 138 20.85 -12.20 -3.37
N ILE A 139 21.77 -12.50 -2.47
CA ILE A 139 21.99 -11.73 -1.24
C ILE A 139 22.40 -10.28 -1.50
N ARG A 140 23.10 -9.99 -2.61
CA ARG A 140 23.62 -8.65 -2.91
C ARG A 140 22.48 -7.67 -3.17
N GLN A 141 21.41 -8.13 -3.82
CA GLN A 141 20.23 -7.29 -4.05
C GLN A 141 19.53 -6.92 -2.74
N ILE A 142 19.37 -7.86 -1.81
CA ILE A 142 18.78 -7.59 -0.49
C ILE A 142 19.67 -6.63 0.31
N GLN A 143 21.00 -6.82 0.30
CA GLN A 143 21.95 -5.91 0.93
C GLN A 143 21.85 -4.47 0.39
N LEU A 144 21.70 -4.32 -0.93
CA LEU A 144 21.53 -3.02 -1.55
C LEU A 144 20.25 -2.33 -1.04
N THR A 145 19.12 -3.04 -0.99
CA THR A 145 17.87 -2.50 -0.45
C THR A 145 18.00 -2.12 1.03
N ILE A 146 18.62 -2.97 1.85
CA ILE A 146 18.90 -2.65 3.26
C ILE A 146 19.72 -1.36 3.37
N SER A 147 20.78 -1.24 2.57
CA SER A 147 21.64 -0.06 2.55
C SER A 147 20.85 1.20 2.20
N GLN A 148 20.00 1.16 1.16
CA GLN A 148 19.19 2.29 0.72
C GLN A 148 18.14 2.70 1.76
N VAL A 149 17.46 1.73 2.37
CA VAL A 149 16.47 1.98 3.42
C VAL A 149 17.14 2.59 4.66
N ASN A 150 18.31 2.09 5.05
CA ASN A 150 19.07 2.62 6.18
C ASN A 150 19.63 4.01 5.88
N GLU A 151 20.13 4.26 4.67
CA GLU A 151 20.55 5.60 4.24
C GLU A 151 19.39 6.60 4.33
N TYR A 152 18.20 6.21 3.87
CA TYR A 152 17.01 7.05 4.01
C TYR A 152 16.69 7.35 5.48
N LYS A 153 16.62 6.32 6.33
CA LYS A 153 16.36 6.48 7.79
C LYS A 153 17.39 7.40 8.45
N ASN A 154 18.66 7.27 8.07
CA ASN A 154 19.77 8.05 8.63
C ASN A 154 19.86 9.48 8.06
N SER A 155 19.21 9.74 6.92
CA SER A 155 19.21 11.08 6.31
C SER A 155 18.43 12.13 7.13
N GLY A 156 17.58 11.69 8.05
CA GLY A 156 16.67 12.55 8.81
C GLY A 156 15.49 13.07 8.00
N ASN A 157 15.31 12.63 6.75
CA ASN A 157 14.12 12.91 5.95
C ASN A 157 12.90 12.25 6.63
N LYS A 158 11.87 13.07 6.94
CA LYS A 158 10.61 12.64 7.58
C LYS A 158 9.41 12.63 6.63
N GLU A 159 9.63 12.84 5.33
CA GLU A 159 8.59 12.84 4.30
C GLU A 159 7.81 11.52 4.30
N TYR A 160 8.51 10.40 4.48
CA TYR A 160 7.92 9.06 4.54
C TYR A 160 8.28 8.36 5.84
N LYS A 161 7.25 7.88 6.53
CA LYS A 161 7.40 6.97 7.67
C LYS A 161 7.29 5.52 7.19
N PHE A 162 8.39 4.93 6.75
CA PHE A 162 8.40 3.53 6.32
C PHE A 162 8.28 2.58 7.52
N THR A 163 7.15 1.90 7.60
CA THR A 163 6.87 0.89 8.63
C THR A 163 7.03 -0.53 8.09
N GLU A 164 6.91 -0.72 6.77
CA GLU A 164 7.10 -2.01 6.11
C GLU A 164 8.03 -1.85 4.90
N VAL A 165 8.82 -2.89 4.64
CA VAL A 165 9.69 -2.99 3.46
C VAL A 165 9.38 -4.31 2.77
N TYR A 166 9.16 -4.24 1.46
CA TYR A 166 8.85 -5.38 0.61
C TYR A 166 9.93 -5.54 -0.46
N PHE A 167 10.26 -6.79 -0.76
CA PHE A 167 11.11 -7.13 -1.90
C PHE A 167 10.39 -8.12 -2.80
N VAL A 168 10.29 -7.82 -4.09
CA VAL A 168 9.50 -8.61 -5.05
C VAL A 168 10.39 -9.19 -6.13
N SER A 169 10.34 -10.51 -6.32
CA SER A 169 11.05 -11.19 -7.41
C SER A 169 10.22 -12.35 -7.97
N PRO A 170 9.76 -12.30 -9.23
CA PRO A 170 8.93 -13.35 -9.82
C PRO A 170 9.59 -14.73 -9.77
N SER A 171 10.90 -14.79 -10.04
CA SER A 171 11.69 -16.03 -10.02
C SER A 171 12.06 -16.53 -8.62
N GLY A 172 11.67 -15.82 -7.57
CA GLY A 172 11.95 -16.17 -6.18
C GLY A 172 13.36 -15.78 -5.70
N PHE A 173 13.80 -16.43 -4.63
CA PHE A 173 14.96 -16.02 -3.84
C PHE A 173 15.84 -17.24 -3.51
N ILE A 174 17.13 -17.01 -3.35
CA ILE A 174 18.00 -18.01 -2.72
C ILE A 174 17.80 -17.98 -1.20
N GLU A 175 18.02 -19.11 -0.54
CA GLU A 175 17.80 -19.30 0.90
C GLU A 175 18.51 -18.23 1.76
N ASN A 176 19.80 -17.98 1.52
CA ASN A 176 20.56 -16.96 2.25
C ASN A 176 20.03 -15.53 2.05
N ALA A 177 19.37 -15.25 0.90
CA ALA A 177 18.75 -13.95 0.65
C ALA A 177 17.45 -13.80 1.45
N LEU A 178 16.64 -14.86 1.54
CA LEU A 178 15.43 -14.88 2.38
C LEU A 178 15.77 -14.70 3.86
N LYS A 179 16.80 -15.41 4.36
CA LYS A 179 17.26 -15.26 5.73
C LYS A 179 17.67 -13.82 6.03
N LEU A 180 18.49 -13.22 5.17
CA LEU A 180 18.94 -11.84 5.35
C LEU A 180 17.75 -10.85 5.32
N ALA A 181 16.77 -11.08 4.45
CA ALA A 181 15.57 -10.26 4.38
C ALA A 181 14.74 -10.37 5.67
N GLU A 182 14.51 -11.59 6.17
CA GLU A 182 13.79 -11.85 7.42
C GLU A 182 14.48 -11.21 8.62
N ASP A 183 15.81 -11.39 8.76
CA ASP A 183 16.63 -10.77 9.81
C ASP A 183 16.54 -9.22 9.81
N ASN A 184 16.15 -8.62 8.68
CA ASN A 184 16.00 -7.17 8.51
C ASN A 184 14.53 -6.72 8.38
N ASN A 185 13.56 -7.57 8.71
CA ASN A 185 12.11 -7.29 8.60
C ASN A 185 11.66 -6.87 7.18
N ILE A 186 12.28 -7.45 6.14
CA ILE A 186 11.88 -7.27 4.75
C ILE A 186 11.02 -8.47 4.34
N LYS A 187 9.79 -8.19 3.91
CA LYS A 187 8.85 -9.21 3.44
C LYS A 187 9.10 -9.51 1.97
N CYS A 188 9.40 -10.75 1.64
CA CYS A 188 9.73 -11.18 0.28
C CYS A 188 8.50 -11.76 -0.42
N TYR A 189 8.24 -11.39 -1.67
CA TYR A 189 7.15 -11.94 -2.49
C TYR A 189 7.67 -12.47 -3.83
N CYS A 190 7.17 -13.64 -4.23
CA CYS A 190 7.41 -14.23 -5.55
C CYS A 190 6.09 -14.46 -6.30
N LYS A 191 6.17 -14.76 -7.60
CA LYS A 191 4.98 -15.01 -8.42
C LYS A 191 4.83 -16.51 -8.68
N GLN A 192 3.75 -17.10 -8.15
CA GLN A 192 3.40 -18.50 -8.36
C GLN A 192 1.97 -18.55 -8.89
N ASP A 193 1.74 -19.28 -10.00
CA ASP A 193 0.43 -19.42 -10.66
C ASP A 193 -0.29 -18.09 -10.89
N GLY A 194 0.47 -17.06 -11.31
CA GLY A 194 -0.05 -15.73 -11.58
C GLY A 194 -0.31 -14.86 -10.34
N LYS A 195 -0.14 -15.39 -9.13
CA LYS A 195 -0.40 -14.68 -7.86
C LYS A 195 0.90 -14.38 -7.12
N PHE A 196 0.89 -13.31 -6.32
CA PHE A 196 1.98 -13.03 -5.40
C PHE A 196 1.82 -13.85 -4.11
N ILE A 197 2.87 -14.56 -3.75
CA ILE A 197 2.95 -15.37 -2.53
C ILE A 197 4.16 -14.92 -1.73
N GLU A 198 3.99 -14.80 -0.41
CA GLU A 198 5.08 -14.46 0.50
C GLU A 198 6.07 -15.63 0.56
N ALA A 199 7.33 -15.35 0.24
CA ALA A 199 8.40 -16.33 0.33
C ALA A 199 9.04 -16.25 1.73
N LYS A 200 8.99 -17.34 2.49
CA LYS A 200 9.60 -17.44 3.82
C LYS A 200 10.81 -18.36 3.79
N PHE A 201 11.77 -18.14 4.69
CA PHE A 201 12.99 -18.94 4.79
C PHE A 201 12.69 -20.43 5.10
N TRP A 202 11.67 -20.70 5.91
CA TRP A 202 11.31 -22.05 6.36
C TRP A 202 10.28 -22.76 5.48
N ASP A 203 9.72 -22.09 4.47
CA ASP A 203 8.79 -22.72 3.54
C ASP A 203 9.63 -23.46 2.47
N HIS A 204 9.90 -24.75 2.71
CA HIS A 204 10.48 -25.64 1.71
C HIS A 204 9.51 -25.76 0.52
N TYR A 205 9.75 -24.96 -0.52
CA TYR A 205 9.18 -25.13 -1.86
C TYR A 205 10.09 -25.99 -2.74
#